data_AF-A0A9Q0PE83-F1
#
_entry.id   AF-A0A9Q0PE83-F1
#
_cell.length_a   1.000
_cell.length_b   1.000
_cell.length_c   1.000
_cell.angle_alpha   90.00
_cell.angle_beta   90.00
_cell.angle_gamma   90.00
#
_symmetry.space_group_name_H-M   'P 1'
#
loop_
_entity.id
_entity.type
_entity.pdbx_description
1 polymer ?
#
loop_
_entity_poly.entity_id
_entity_poly.type
_entity_poly.pdbx_seq_one_letter_code
_entity_poly.pdbx_strand_id
1 'polypeptide(L)'
;MEGIDTNKVIEEFEALTADAGRVQRETLKKILEENGSAEYLQNLGLNGRTDPESFKSCVPLVTHKDLEAYIHRIADGDSSSILTGKPIPNMSLSSGTTQGKRKFVPFNDELMENTLQIFRTSFAFRNREFPLEKGKSLQFVYSSKPGKTKGGLGAGTATTNLYRNSKYKSGMKAIQFHCCSPDEPRPRIPDI
;
A
#
# COMPACT_ATOMS: atom_id res chain seq x y z
N MET A 1 -6.88 7.66 -25.59
CA MET A 1 -6.30 6.85 -24.49
C MET A 1 -7.37 5.85 -24.14
N GLU A 2 -7.15 4.57 -24.45
CA GLU A 2 -8.15 3.51 -24.20
C GLU A 2 -8.41 3.41 -22.69
N GLY A 3 -9.68 3.37 -22.30
CA GLY A 3 -10.08 3.14 -20.91
C GLY A 3 -9.75 1.71 -20.48
N ILE A 4 -9.82 1.43 -19.19
CA ILE A 4 -9.68 0.05 -18.71
C ILE A 4 -10.80 -0.84 -19.27
N ASP A 5 -10.46 -2.06 -19.66
CA ASP A 5 -11.44 -3.10 -19.96
C ASP A 5 -12.02 -3.62 -18.64
N THR A 6 -13.20 -3.14 -18.29
CA THR A 6 -13.89 -3.48 -17.05
C THR A 6 -14.30 -4.95 -16.98
N ASN A 7 -14.60 -5.59 -18.12
CA ASN A 7 -14.99 -7.00 -18.13
C ASN A 7 -13.78 -7.87 -17.81
N LYS A 8 -12.65 -7.59 -18.46
CA LYS A 8 -11.39 -8.28 -18.17
C LYS A 8 -10.98 -8.15 -16.69
N VAL A 9 -11.12 -6.97 -16.09
CA VAL A 9 -10.82 -6.75 -14.67
C VAL A 9 -11.72 -7.59 -13.75
N ILE A 10 -13.01 -7.72 -14.09
CA ILE A 10 -13.96 -8.54 -13.34
C ILE A 10 -13.61 -10.03 -13.49
N GLU A 11 -13.36 -10.50 -14.71
CA GLU A 11 -12.97 -11.89 -14.99
C GLU A 11 -11.67 -12.28 -14.25
N GLU A 12 -10.67 -11.41 -14.24
CA GLU A 12 -9.43 -11.59 -13.48
C GLU A 12 -9.71 -11.72 -11.97
N PHE A 13 -10.59 -10.88 -11.42
CA PHE A 13 -10.95 -10.93 -10.01
C PHE A 13 -11.74 -12.20 -9.66
N GLU A 14 -12.70 -12.60 -10.49
CA GLU A 14 -13.47 -13.84 -10.31
C GLU A 14 -12.56 -15.08 -10.38
N ALA A 15 -11.62 -15.11 -11.33
CA ALA A 15 -10.62 -16.19 -11.42
C ALA A 15 -9.70 -16.26 -10.20
N LEU A 16 -9.27 -15.11 -9.65
CA LEU A 16 -8.47 -15.05 -8.42
C LEU A 16 -9.25 -15.52 -7.18
N THR A 17 -10.55 -15.22 -7.12
CA THR A 17 -11.39 -15.57 -5.98
C THR A 17 -11.92 -17.00 -6.01
N ALA A 18 -11.92 -17.65 -7.19
CA ALA A 18 -12.32 -19.05 -7.35
C ALA A 18 -11.48 -20.04 -6.53
N ASP A 19 -10.19 -19.75 -6.31
CA ASP A 19 -9.31 -20.52 -5.42
C ASP A 19 -8.43 -19.60 -4.58
N ALA A 20 -9.06 -18.97 -3.59
CA ALA A 20 -8.37 -18.10 -2.64
C ALA A 20 -7.26 -18.85 -1.87
N GLY A 21 -7.41 -20.15 -1.64
CA GLY A 21 -6.43 -20.96 -0.92
C GLY A 21 -5.12 -21.07 -1.69
N ARG A 22 -5.18 -21.34 -2.99
CA ARG A 22 -4.00 -21.36 -3.87
C ARG A 22 -3.37 -19.98 -3.97
N VAL A 23 -4.16 -18.93 -4.19
CA VAL A 23 -3.66 -17.55 -4.30
C VAL A 23 -2.93 -17.12 -3.02
N GLN A 24 -3.45 -17.47 -1.83
CA GLN A 24 -2.77 -17.17 -0.56
C GLN A 24 -1.43 -17.90 -0.41
N ARG A 25 -1.35 -19.18 -0.80
CA ARG A 25 -0.08 -19.94 -0.77
C ARG A 25 0.96 -19.36 -1.73
N GLU A 26 0.55 -19.00 -2.94
CA GLU A 26 1.41 -18.36 -3.94
C GLU A 26 1.89 -16.98 -3.46
N THR A 27 0.99 -16.20 -2.85
CA THR A 27 1.31 -14.88 -2.28
C THR A 27 2.32 -15.00 -1.15
N LEU A 28 2.12 -15.93 -0.20
CA LEU A 28 3.06 -16.18 0.88
C LEU A 28 4.43 -16.58 0.31
N LYS A 29 4.47 -17.53 -0.63
CA LYS A 29 5.70 -17.96 -1.28
C LYS A 29 6.45 -16.78 -1.89
N LYS A 30 5.78 -15.94 -2.68
CA LYS A 30 6.37 -14.73 -3.29
C LYS A 30 6.95 -13.79 -2.23
N ILE A 31 6.21 -13.49 -1.16
CA ILE A 31 6.68 -12.63 -0.07
C ILE A 31 7.94 -13.21 0.57
N LEU A 32 7.99 -14.52 0.82
CA LEU A 32 9.15 -15.15 1.46
C LEU A 32 10.37 -15.22 0.54
N GLU A 33 10.17 -15.46 -0.77
CA GLU A 33 11.24 -15.43 -1.77
C GLU A 33 11.88 -14.04 -1.88
N GLU A 34 11.06 -12.99 -1.93
CA GLU A 34 11.54 -11.61 -2.07
C GLU A 34 12.22 -11.06 -0.81
N ASN A 35 11.91 -11.63 0.36
CA ASN A 35 12.36 -11.11 1.65
C ASN A 35 13.27 -12.08 2.41
N GLY A 36 13.67 -13.21 1.82
CA GLY A 36 14.49 -14.23 2.50
C GLY A 36 15.85 -13.74 3.00
N SER A 37 16.39 -12.68 2.40
CA SER A 37 17.62 -12.00 2.83
C SER A 37 17.41 -10.93 3.90
N ALA A 38 16.16 -10.63 4.28
CA ALA A 38 15.88 -9.61 5.27
C ALA A 38 16.31 -10.06 6.67
N GLU A 39 16.97 -9.18 7.42
CA GLU A 39 17.50 -9.41 8.77
C GLU A 39 16.45 -10.09 9.67
N TYR A 40 15.21 -9.63 9.60
CA TYR A 40 14.11 -10.18 10.40
C TYR A 40 13.87 -11.68 10.11
N LEU A 41 13.78 -12.09 8.85
CA LEU A 41 13.54 -13.50 8.50
C LEU A 41 14.79 -14.37 8.72
N GLN A 42 15.98 -13.81 8.54
CA GLN A 42 17.24 -14.49 8.88
C GLN A 42 17.34 -14.80 10.38
N ASN A 43 17.01 -13.83 11.22
CA ASN A 43 17.02 -13.99 12.68
C ASN A 43 16.00 -15.03 13.19
N LEU A 44 14.92 -15.26 12.45
CA LEU A 44 13.90 -16.26 12.78
C LEU A 44 14.24 -17.67 12.28
N GLY A 45 15.38 -17.86 11.61
CA GLY A 45 15.82 -19.17 11.15
C GLY A 45 14.94 -19.77 10.04
N LEU A 46 14.23 -18.92 9.27
CA LEU A 46 13.42 -19.41 8.16
C LEU A 46 14.30 -20.00 7.04
N ASN A 47 15.55 -19.54 6.93
CA ASN A 47 16.61 -20.11 6.08
C ASN A 47 16.18 -20.31 4.61
N GLY A 48 15.45 -19.33 4.06
CA GLY A 48 14.99 -19.36 2.67
C GLY A 48 13.84 -20.33 2.38
N ARG A 49 13.25 -20.98 3.40
CA ARG A 49 12.05 -21.81 3.24
C ARG A 49 10.83 -20.93 2.96
N THR A 50 10.02 -21.35 1.99
CA THR A 50 8.89 -20.56 1.48
C THR A 50 7.55 -21.27 1.65
N ASP A 51 7.54 -22.45 2.27
CA ASP A 51 6.34 -23.23 2.50
C ASP A 51 5.57 -22.74 3.75
N PRO A 52 4.23 -22.89 3.77
CA PRO A 52 3.40 -22.42 4.88
C PRO A 52 3.73 -23.06 6.23
N GLU A 53 4.19 -24.31 6.26
CA GLU A 53 4.42 -25.03 7.52
C GLU A 53 5.70 -24.53 8.19
N SER A 54 6.78 -24.36 7.43
CA SER A 54 7.99 -23.69 7.90
C SER A 54 7.69 -22.27 8.38
N PHE A 55 6.91 -21.49 7.62
CA PHE A 55 6.54 -20.12 8.01
C PHE A 55 5.81 -20.10 9.36
N LYS A 56 4.76 -20.90 9.54
CA LYS A 56 4.00 -20.97 10.79
C LYS A 56 4.85 -21.43 11.98
N SER A 57 5.81 -22.33 11.74
CA SER A 57 6.68 -22.86 12.80
C SER A 57 7.77 -21.87 13.24
N CYS A 58 8.25 -21.01 12.34
CA CYS A 58 9.41 -20.15 12.60
C CYS A 58 9.04 -18.68 12.84
N VAL A 59 7.98 -18.18 12.21
CA VAL A 59 7.62 -16.76 12.27
C VAL A 59 6.52 -16.55 13.31
N PRO A 60 6.81 -15.88 14.45
CA PRO A 60 5.83 -15.67 15.50
C PRO A 60 4.78 -14.64 15.07
N LEU A 61 3.61 -14.73 15.70
CA LEU A 61 2.63 -13.64 15.66
C LEU A 61 3.18 -12.48 16.49
N VAL A 62 3.29 -11.30 15.88
CA VAL A 62 3.89 -10.12 16.49
C VAL A 62 2.94 -8.92 16.48
N THR A 63 3.17 -8.01 17.41
CA THR A 63 2.54 -6.70 17.45
C THR A 63 3.44 -5.64 16.82
N HIS A 64 2.90 -4.44 16.60
CA HIS A 64 3.70 -3.29 16.13
C HIS A 64 4.87 -2.97 17.08
N LYS A 65 4.68 -3.15 18.39
CA LYS A 65 5.71 -2.88 19.41
C LYS A 65 6.92 -3.79 19.23
N ASP A 66 6.70 -5.05 18.87
CA ASP A 66 7.77 -6.02 18.67
C ASP A 66 8.62 -5.68 17.43
N LEU A 67 8.05 -4.96 16.47
CA LEU A 67 8.71 -4.50 15.24
C LEU A 67 9.25 -3.06 15.32
N GLU A 68 8.98 -2.35 16.41
CA GLU A 68 9.23 -0.91 16.55
C GLU A 68 10.71 -0.56 16.36
N ALA A 69 11.62 -1.37 16.89
CA ALA A 69 13.06 -1.17 16.73
C ALA A 69 13.52 -1.25 15.26
N TYR A 70 13.03 -2.24 14.52
CA TYR A 70 13.32 -2.41 13.09
C TYR A 70 12.76 -1.25 12.26
N ILE A 71 11.52 -0.86 12.54
CA ILE A 71 10.82 0.25 11.88
C ILE A 71 11.56 1.58 12.12
N HIS A 72 12.06 1.82 13.33
CA HIS A 72 12.81 3.02 13.65
C HIS A 72 14.18 3.07 12.98
N ARG A 73 14.89 1.96 12.85
CA ARG A 73 16.15 1.91 12.08
C ARG A 73 15.92 2.33 10.63
N ILE A 74 14.88 1.79 9.99
CA ILE A 74 14.49 2.18 8.62
C ILE A 74 14.15 3.68 8.58
N ALA A 75 13.31 4.16 9.51
CA ALA A 75 12.93 5.56 9.57
C ALA A 75 14.13 6.50 9.82
N ASP A 76 15.16 6.05 10.54
CA ASP A 76 16.38 6.79 10.82
C ASP A 76 17.40 6.74 9.66
N GLY A 77 17.11 5.98 8.59
CA GLY A 77 17.86 5.99 7.34
C GLY A 77 18.69 4.74 7.07
N ASP A 78 18.53 3.68 7.88
CA ASP A 78 19.13 2.39 7.59
C ASP A 78 18.48 1.78 6.34
N SER A 79 19.27 1.69 5.26
CA SER A 79 18.84 1.19 3.95
C SER A 79 19.14 -0.30 3.74
N SER A 80 19.65 -0.99 4.75
CA SER A 80 19.83 -2.44 4.71
C SER A 80 18.47 -3.17 4.65
N SER A 81 18.47 -4.41 4.17
CA SER A 81 17.28 -5.24 4.11
C SER A 81 16.86 -5.69 5.51
N ILE A 82 16.16 -4.83 6.25
CA ILE A 82 15.77 -5.13 7.64
C ILE A 82 14.49 -5.98 7.67
N LEU A 83 13.37 -5.42 7.19
CA LEU A 83 12.07 -6.07 7.15
C LEU A 83 11.70 -6.57 5.76
N THR A 84 12.36 -6.03 4.73
CA THR A 84 12.09 -6.37 3.33
C THR A 84 13.32 -6.12 2.48
N GLY A 85 13.46 -6.87 1.38
CA GLY A 85 14.45 -6.61 0.34
C GLY A 85 14.09 -5.42 -0.57
N LYS A 86 12.85 -4.92 -0.50
CA LYS A 86 12.36 -3.82 -1.34
C LYS A 86 12.61 -2.44 -0.69
N PRO A 87 12.92 -1.40 -1.49
CA PRO A 87 13.08 -0.05 -0.96
C PRO A 87 11.81 0.48 -0.27
N ILE A 88 12.01 1.22 0.82
CA ILE A 88 10.94 1.89 1.56
C ILE A 88 11.10 3.41 1.42
N PRO A 89 10.49 4.04 0.39
CA PRO A 89 10.62 5.48 0.16
C PRO A 89 9.83 6.34 1.17
N ASN A 90 8.79 5.77 1.80
CA ASN A 90 7.91 6.50 2.70
C ASN A 90 7.50 5.66 3.91
N MET A 91 7.20 6.35 5.01
CA MET A 91 6.54 5.78 6.18
C MET A 91 5.10 6.28 6.26
N SER A 92 4.16 5.36 6.43
CA SER A 92 2.76 5.66 6.70
C SER A 92 2.52 5.84 8.19
N LEU A 93 1.83 6.91 8.56
CA LEU A 93 1.36 7.19 9.91
C LEU A 93 0.00 6.53 10.11
N SER A 94 -0.06 5.54 10.99
CA SER A 94 -1.33 4.93 11.40
C SER A 94 -2.12 5.88 12.33
N SER A 95 -3.45 5.81 12.30
CA SER A 95 -4.32 6.54 13.23
C SER A 95 -4.22 6.01 14.67
N GLY A 96 -3.78 4.76 14.85
CA GLY A 96 -3.51 4.18 16.16
C GLY A 96 -2.24 4.77 16.78
N THR A 97 -2.34 5.15 18.05
CA THR A 97 -1.20 5.62 18.84
C THR A 97 -0.70 4.52 19.78
N THR A 98 0.62 4.37 19.89
CA THR A 98 1.25 3.67 21.03
C THR A 98 1.87 4.77 21.88
N GLN A 99 1.50 4.87 23.16
CA GLN A 99 2.07 5.85 24.10
C GLN A 99 2.03 7.31 23.58
N GLY A 100 0.97 7.67 22.83
CA GLY A 100 0.80 9.02 22.28
C GLY A 100 1.59 9.32 21.01
N LYS A 101 2.43 8.40 20.51
CA LYS A 101 3.13 8.54 19.22
C LYS A 101 2.42 7.76 18.12
N ARG A 102 2.32 8.34 16.93
CA ARG A 102 1.73 7.69 15.75
C ARG A 102 2.64 6.56 15.28
N LYS A 103 2.09 5.38 15.06
CA LYS A 103 2.84 4.21 14.57
C LYS A 103 3.27 4.43 13.12
N PHE A 104 4.57 4.24 12.86
CA PHE A 104 5.09 4.15 11.49
C PHE A 104 4.86 2.75 10.92
N VAL A 105 4.46 2.70 9.65
CA VAL A 105 4.31 1.49 8.85
C VAL A 105 5.05 1.70 7.52
N PRO A 106 5.98 0.83 7.12
CA PRO A 106 6.65 0.94 5.83
C PRO A 106 5.68 1.05 4.65
N PHE A 107 5.98 1.93 3.70
CA PHE A 107 5.20 2.10 2.47
C PHE A 107 6.13 2.03 1.26
N ASN A 108 5.87 1.05 0.38
CA ASN A 108 6.63 0.81 -0.85
C ASN A 108 5.74 0.86 -2.09
N ASP A 109 6.36 0.68 -3.25
CA ASP A 109 5.69 0.73 -4.55
C ASP A 109 4.72 -0.44 -4.78
N GLU A 110 4.94 -1.60 -4.17
CA GLU A 110 4.02 -2.73 -4.29
C GLU A 110 2.69 -2.44 -3.57
N LEU A 111 2.74 -1.81 -2.39
CA LEU A 111 1.53 -1.35 -1.70
C LEU A 111 0.76 -0.32 -2.54
N MET A 112 1.47 0.56 -3.24
CA MET A 112 0.90 1.51 -4.18
C MET A 112 0.15 0.81 -5.32
N GLU A 113 0.80 -0.16 -5.97
CA GLU A 113 0.25 -0.91 -7.10
C GLU A 113 -0.96 -1.76 -6.70
N ASN A 114 -0.89 -2.45 -5.56
CA ASN A 114 -2.01 -3.20 -5.01
C ASN A 114 -3.21 -2.30 -4.72
N THR A 115 -2.98 -1.10 -4.19
CA THR A 115 -4.06 -0.11 -3.96
C THR A 115 -4.71 0.34 -5.26
N LEU A 116 -3.93 0.57 -6.31
CA LEU A 116 -4.48 0.92 -7.64
C LEU A 116 -5.29 -0.22 -8.24
N GLN A 117 -4.85 -1.48 -8.07
CA GLN A 117 -5.62 -2.64 -8.52
C GLN A 117 -6.96 -2.76 -7.79
N ILE A 118 -7.00 -2.48 -6.48
CA ILE A 118 -8.25 -2.42 -5.70
C ILE A 118 -9.18 -1.35 -6.28
N PHE A 119 -8.66 -0.17 -6.61
CA PHE A 119 -9.47 0.90 -7.20
C PHE A 119 -10.02 0.55 -8.58
N ARG A 120 -9.22 -0.10 -9.43
CA ARG A 120 -9.68 -0.61 -10.74
C ARG A 120 -10.79 -1.63 -10.59
N THR A 121 -10.60 -2.62 -9.72
CA THR A 121 -11.58 -3.67 -9.45
C THR A 121 -12.87 -3.07 -8.92
N SER A 122 -12.78 -2.20 -7.91
CA SER A 122 -13.94 -1.52 -7.33
C SER A 122 -14.67 -0.64 -8.35
N PHE A 123 -13.94 0.04 -9.24
CA PHE A 123 -14.54 0.80 -10.33
C PHE A 123 -15.27 -0.11 -11.32
N ALA A 124 -14.66 -1.22 -11.76
CA ALA A 124 -15.25 -2.12 -12.74
C ALA A 124 -16.59 -2.68 -12.27
N PHE A 125 -16.66 -3.20 -11.03
CA PHE A 125 -17.91 -3.69 -10.45
C PHE A 125 -18.96 -2.59 -10.29
N ARG A 126 -18.59 -1.41 -9.76
CA ARG A 126 -19.55 -0.31 -9.62
C ARG A 126 -20.08 0.19 -10.95
N ASN A 127 -19.22 0.30 -11.96
CA ASN A 127 -19.61 0.79 -13.27
C ASN A 127 -20.47 -0.22 -14.05
N ARG A 128 -20.35 -1.52 -13.76
CA ARG A 128 -21.26 -2.54 -14.30
C ARG A 128 -22.69 -2.35 -13.80
N GLU A 129 -22.86 -2.15 -12.49
CA GLU A 129 -24.19 -2.00 -11.87
C GLU A 129 -24.75 -0.57 -12.01
N PHE A 130 -23.89 0.43 -12.00
CA PHE A 130 -24.22 1.85 -12.08
C PHE A 130 -23.32 2.56 -13.11
N PRO A 131 -23.60 2.41 -14.42
CA PRO A 131 -22.78 3.00 -15.47
C PRO A 131 -22.70 4.53 -15.35
N LEU A 132 -21.47 5.05 -15.29
CA LEU A 132 -21.21 6.49 -15.30
C LEU A 132 -21.12 6.97 -16.75
N GLU A 133 -22.22 7.45 -17.33
CA GLU A 133 -22.24 7.89 -18.73
C GLU A 133 -21.43 9.17 -18.99
N LYS A 134 -21.88 10.30 -18.44
CA LYS A 134 -21.31 11.66 -18.68
C LYS A 134 -21.22 12.48 -17.39
N GLY A 135 -20.84 11.82 -16.29
CA GLY A 135 -20.75 12.42 -14.97
C GLY A 135 -19.31 12.71 -14.53
N LYS A 136 -19.17 13.59 -13.54
CA LYS A 136 -17.95 13.73 -12.73
C LYS A 136 -18.27 13.35 -11.29
N SER A 137 -17.30 12.82 -10.56
CA SER A 137 -17.45 12.51 -9.15
C SER A 137 -17.10 13.72 -8.29
N LEU A 138 -17.95 14.06 -7.32
CA LEU A 138 -17.59 14.96 -6.23
C LEU A 138 -16.92 14.15 -5.12
N GLN A 139 -15.67 14.46 -4.81
CA GLN A 139 -14.94 13.79 -3.74
C GLN A 139 -14.26 14.80 -2.82
N PHE A 140 -14.42 14.57 -1.53
CA PHE A 140 -13.75 15.31 -0.47
C PHE A 140 -12.48 14.55 -0.07
N VAL A 141 -11.42 14.77 -0.84
CA VAL A 141 -10.12 14.14 -0.63
C VAL A 141 -9.19 15.12 0.07
N TYR A 142 -8.60 14.68 1.18
CA TYR A 142 -7.66 15.48 1.95
C TYR A 142 -6.30 14.80 2.00
N SER A 143 -5.26 15.59 1.77
CA SER A 143 -3.87 15.18 1.93
C SER A 143 -3.27 15.99 3.08
N SER A 144 -2.63 15.30 4.02
CA SER A 144 -1.95 15.96 5.14
C SER A 144 -0.61 16.56 4.69
N LYS A 145 -0.09 17.54 5.42
CA LYS A 145 1.25 18.08 5.14
C LYS A 145 2.26 16.95 5.33
N PRO A 146 3.03 16.55 4.30
CA PRO A 146 4.02 15.51 4.44
C PRO A 146 5.14 16.00 5.38
N GLY A 147 5.56 15.13 6.27
CA GLY A 147 6.79 15.28 7.04
C GLY A 147 7.93 14.50 6.41
N LYS A 148 9.08 14.54 7.08
CA LYS A 148 10.19 13.62 6.83
C LYS A 148 10.54 12.91 8.13
N THR A 149 11.00 11.66 8.03
CA THR A 149 11.65 10.97 9.13
C THR A 149 13.05 11.56 9.36
N LYS A 150 13.72 11.15 10.45
CA LYS A 150 15.11 11.55 10.73
C LYS A 150 16.08 11.10 9.63
N GLY A 151 15.85 9.93 9.04
CA GLY A 151 16.58 9.41 7.89
C GLY A 151 16.19 10.04 6.54
N GLY A 152 15.30 11.03 6.53
CA GLY A 152 14.91 11.74 5.32
C GLY A 152 13.82 11.08 4.47
N LEU A 153 13.27 9.92 4.90
CA LEU A 153 12.14 9.27 4.22
C LEU A 153 10.88 10.16 4.32
N GLY A 154 10.01 10.11 3.31
CA GLY A 154 8.72 10.80 3.40
C GLY A 154 7.86 10.21 4.52
N ALA A 155 7.12 11.05 5.24
CA ALA A 155 6.22 10.61 6.31
C ALA A 155 4.84 11.25 6.16
N GLY A 156 3.78 10.46 6.11
CA GLY A 156 2.41 10.94 5.92
C GLY A 156 1.39 9.85 6.20
N THR A 157 0.09 10.16 6.18
CA THR A 157 -0.93 9.11 6.23
C THR A 157 -0.83 8.22 4.98
N ALA A 158 -1.35 6.99 5.03
CA ALA A 158 -1.37 6.09 3.86
C ALA A 158 -2.02 6.76 2.64
N THR A 159 -3.12 7.48 2.83
CA THR A 159 -3.79 8.27 1.79
C THR A 159 -2.94 9.43 1.27
N THR A 160 -2.21 10.12 2.15
CA THR A 160 -1.28 11.19 1.75
C THR A 160 -0.17 10.63 0.86
N ASN A 161 0.42 9.49 1.24
CA ASN A 161 1.45 8.81 0.46
C ASN A 161 0.91 8.35 -0.91
N LEU A 162 -0.31 7.81 -0.94
CA LEU A 162 -1.03 7.42 -2.15
C LEU A 162 -1.23 8.62 -3.10
N TYR A 163 -1.90 9.68 -2.65
CA TYR A 163 -2.28 10.81 -3.53
C TYR A 163 -1.10 11.61 -4.06
N ARG A 164 0.03 11.61 -3.34
CA ARG A 164 1.25 12.31 -3.75
C ARG A 164 2.12 11.48 -4.69
N ASN A 165 1.89 10.17 -4.79
CA ASN A 165 2.65 9.31 -5.69
C ASN A 165 2.22 9.58 -7.15
N SER A 166 3.19 9.73 -8.05
CA SER A 166 2.94 10.02 -9.47
C SER A 166 2.11 8.93 -10.17
N LYS A 167 2.26 7.67 -9.75
CA LYS A 167 1.48 6.53 -10.26
C LYS A 167 -0.01 6.69 -9.98
N TYR A 168 -0.41 7.41 -8.92
CA TYR A 168 -1.81 7.65 -8.57
C TYR A 168 -2.55 8.35 -9.70
N LYS A 169 -1.99 9.49 -10.16
CA LYS A 169 -2.63 10.33 -11.17
C LYS A 169 -2.82 9.57 -12.49
N SER A 170 -1.78 8.85 -12.91
CA SER A 170 -1.85 8.01 -14.12
C SER A 170 -2.88 6.88 -13.96
N GLY A 171 -2.93 6.24 -12.79
CA GLY A 171 -3.90 5.21 -12.48
C GLY A 171 -5.36 5.71 -12.49
N MET A 172 -5.62 6.88 -11.90
CA MET A 172 -6.97 7.47 -11.84
C MET A 172 -7.47 7.95 -13.21
N LYS A 173 -6.57 8.45 -14.06
CA LYS A 173 -6.91 8.78 -15.46
C LYS A 173 -7.30 7.54 -16.26
N ALA A 174 -6.61 6.41 -16.07
CA ALA A 174 -6.89 5.17 -16.80
C ALA A 174 -8.29 4.61 -16.48
N ILE A 175 -8.77 4.76 -15.24
CA ILE A 175 -10.13 4.35 -14.84
C ILE A 175 -11.21 5.39 -15.19
N GLN A 176 -10.88 6.39 -16.03
CA GLN A 176 -11.77 7.49 -16.44
C GLN A 176 -12.49 8.18 -15.28
N PHE A 177 -11.85 8.20 -14.10
CA PHE A 177 -12.45 8.72 -12.91
C PHE A 177 -12.26 10.24 -12.86
N HIS A 178 -13.19 10.95 -13.49
CA HIS A 178 -13.17 12.40 -13.58
C HIS A 178 -13.70 13.02 -12.29
N CYS A 179 -12.80 13.47 -11.41
CA CYS A 179 -13.18 14.21 -10.21
C CYS A 179 -13.48 15.69 -10.55
N CYS A 180 -14.48 16.28 -9.89
CA CYS A 180 -14.74 17.72 -9.95
C CYS A 180 -13.66 18.53 -9.20
N SER A 181 -13.00 17.92 -8.22
CA SER A 181 -11.99 18.58 -7.40
C SER A 181 -10.67 18.69 -8.18
N PRO A 182 -10.07 19.89 -8.30
CA PRO A 182 -8.78 20.05 -8.96
C PRO A 182 -7.67 19.35 -8.16
N ASP A 183 -6.60 18.95 -8.87
CA ASP A 183 -5.43 18.28 -8.28
C ASP A 183 -4.63 19.18 -7.32
N GLU A 184 -4.70 20.50 -7.51
CA GLU A 184 -3.94 21.45 -6.72
C GLU A 184 -4.56 21.59 -5.31
N PRO A 185 -3.75 21.54 -4.25
CA PRO A 185 -4.25 21.84 -2.92
C PRO A 185 -4.75 23.29 -2.91
N ARG A 186 -6.05 23.48 -2.72
CA ARG A 186 -6.57 24.83 -2.45
C ARG A 186 -5.87 25.38 -1.20
N PRO A 187 -5.31 26.60 -1.25
CA PRO A 187 -4.73 27.21 -0.06
C PRO A 187 -5.80 27.21 1.04
N ARG A 188 -5.38 26.99 2.30
CA ARG A 188 -6.30 27.17 3.43
C ARG A 188 -6.84 28.59 3.31
N ILE A 189 -8.16 28.70 3.21
CA ILE A 189 -8.84 29.97 3.44
C ILE A 189 -8.51 30.30 4.91
N PRO A 190 -7.80 31.39 5.21
CA PRO A 190 -7.56 31.77 6.60
C PRO A 190 -8.90 31.92 7.29
N ASP A 191 -9.00 31.40 8.52
CA ASP A 191 -10.23 31.43 9.31
C ASP A 191 -10.77 32.86 9.35
N ILE A 192 -12.06 33.02 9.01
CA ILE A 192 -12.79 34.30 9.02
C ILE A 192 -13.02 34.74 10.47
#